data_AF-A0A2T5LRF0-F1
#
_entry.id   AF-A0A2T5LRF0-F1
#
_cell.length_a   1.000
_cell.length_b   1.000
_cell.length_c   1.000
_cell.angle_alpha   90.00
_cell.angle_beta   90.00
_cell.angle_gamma   90.00
#
_symmetry.space_group_name_H-M   'P 1'
#
loop_
_entity.id
_entity.type
_entity.pdbx_description
1 polymer ?
#
loop_
_entity_poly.entity_id
_entity_poly.type
_entity_poly.pdbx_seq_one_letter_code
_entity_poly.pdbx_strand_id
1 'polypeptide(L)'
;MQLMVRSIKEIHGALIHHQDIYPRNMLVVSGSRIVWIGFDVSTTFDMMGSREKEYGEYEVDLVKSFGKVLKNDQREGLPPNTKYY
;
A
#
# COMPACT_ATOMS: atom_id res chain seq x y z
N MET A 1 -4.92 -5.81 7.86
CA MET A 1 -5.60 -4.49 7.81
C MET A 1 -4.75 -3.44 8.51
N GLN A 2 -4.52 -3.51 9.84
CA GLN A 2 -3.64 -2.55 10.52
C GLN A 2 -2.19 -2.54 9.98
N LEU A 3 -1.64 -3.71 9.63
CA LEU A 3 -0.27 -3.80 9.09
C LEU A 3 -0.09 -3.05 7.75
N MET A 4 -1.05 -3.18 6.83
CA MET A 4 -1.02 -2.51 5.51
C MET A 4 -1.11 -0.99 5.67
N VAL A 5 -2.07 -0.53 6.46
CA VAL A 5 -2.26 0.89 6.75
C VAL A 5 -1.02 1.49 7.40
N ARG A 6 -0.41 0.77 8.35
CA ARG A 6 0.84 1.20 8.96
C ARG A 6 1.96 1.32 7.92
N SER A 7 2.10 0.32 7.05
CA SER A 7 3.19 0.31 6.07
C SER A 7 3.09 1.43 5.02
N ILE A 8 1.88 1.79 4.54
CA ILE A 8 1.73 2.94 3.63
C ILE A 8 2.00 4.26 4.36
N LYS A 9 1.62 4.39 5.64
CA LYS A 9 1.99 5.54 6.46
C LYS A 9 3.50 5.67 6.69
N GLU A 10 4.23 4.56 6.76
CA GLU A 10 5.69 4.58 6.84
C GLU A 10 6.31 5.07 5.51
N ILE A 11 5.74 4.73 4.36
CA ILE A 11 6.14 5.27 3.05
C ILE A 11 5.87 6.79 2.98
N HIS A 12 4.68 7.25 3.39
CA HIS A 12 4.39 8.69 3.47
C HIS A 12 5.29 9.43 4.46
N GLY A 13 5.61 8.80 5.60
CA GLY A 13 6.53 9.34 6.59
C GLY A 13 7.97 9.48 6.06
N ALA A 14 8.35 8.70 5.06
CA ALA A 14 9.59 8.83 4.32
C ALA A 14 9.52 9.88 3.19
N LEU A 15 8.44 10.67 3.13
CA LEU A 15 8.16 11.68 2.11
C LEU A 15 8.06 11.09 0.69
N ILE A 16 7.40 9.93 0.58
CA ILE A 16 7.15 9.23 -0.68
C ILE A 16 5.65 9.06 -0.85
N HIS A 17 5.12 9.41 -2.01
CA HIS A 17 3.85 8.84 -2.49
C HIS A 17 4.17 7.67 -3.40
N HIS A 18 3.53 6.52 -3.18
CA HIS A 18 3.83 5.34 -3.98
C HIS A 18 3.27 5.47 -5.40
N GLN A 19 2.12 6.14 -5.56
CA GLN A 19 1.38 6.35 -6.83
C GLN A 19 0.78 5.07 -7.44
N ASP A 20 1.16 3.89 -6.96
CA ASP A 20 0.71 2.59 -7.46
C ASP A 20 0.40 1.61 -6.31
N ILE A 21 -0.50 2.03 -5.42
CA ILE A 21 -0.80 1.35 -4.15
C ILE A 21 -1.72 0.12 -4.27
N TYR A 22 -1.80 -0.49 -5.45
CA TYR A 22 -2.68 -1.62 -5.68
C TYR A 22 -2.14 -2.90 -5.02
N PRO A 23 -3.02 -3.87 -4.68
CA PRO A 23 -2.66 -5.17 -4.10
C PRO A 23 -1.43 -5.86 -4.69
N ARG A 24 -1.22 -5.73 -6.00
CA ARG A 24 -0.07 -6.33 -6.70
C ARG A 24 1.30 -5.92 -6.20
N ASN A 25 1.37 -4.72 -5.65
CA ASN A 25 2.59 -4.12 -5.12
C ASN A 25 2.74 -4.36 -3.61
N MET A 26 1.83 -5.10 -2.98
CA MET A 26 1.85 -5.44 -1.56
C MET A 26 2.02 -6.94 -1.34
N LEU A 27 3.24 -7.37 -1.02
CA LEU A 27 3.53 -8.79 -0.75
C LEU A 27 3.42 -9.08 0.75
N VAL A 28 2.44 -9.89 1.15
CA VAL A 28 2.29 -10.32 2.55
C VAL A 28 3.16 -11.54 2.82
N VAL A 29 4.26 -11.35 3.55
CA VAL A 29 5.18 -12.41 3.97
C VAL A 29 4.78 -12.88 5.37
N SER A 30 4.50 -14.19 5.50
CA SER A 30 4.18 -14.88 6.76
C SER A 30 3.04 -14.25 7.60
N GLY A 31 2.17 -13.42 7.00
CA GLY A 31 1.06 -12.74 7.69
C GLY A 31 1.47 -11.62 8.65
N SER A 32 2.77 -11.43 8.89
CA SER A 32 3.33 -10.49 9.86
C SER A 32 4.21 -9.42 9.23
N ARG A 33 4.58 -9.57 7.97
CA ARG A 33 5.44 -8.64 7.21
C ARG A 33 4.78 -8.28 5.89
N ILE A 34 4.93 -7.03 5.47
CA ILE A 34 4.55 -6.55 4.13
C ILE A 34 5.81 -6.05 3.45
N VAL A 35 5.98 -6.43 2.19
CA VAL A 35 7.01 -5.88 1.30
C VAL A 35 6.29 -5.10 0.21
N TRP A 36 6.60 -3.81 0.12
CA TRP A 36 6.16 -2.94 -0.96
C TRP A 36 7.17 -3.03 -2.11
N ILE A 37 6.68 -3.13 -3.34
CA ILE A 37 7.46 -3.19 -4.57
C ILE A 37 6.84 -2.23 -5.61
N GLY A 38 7.55 -1.93 -6.70
CA GLY A 38 6.98 -1.08 -7.77
C GLY A 38 7.03 0.42 -7.47
N PHE A 39 8.20 0.91 -7.05
CA PHE A 39 8.45 2.34 -6.78
C PHE A 39 8.86 3.13 -8.03
N ASP A 40 8.79 2.54 -9.22
CA ASP A 40 9.22 3.13 -10.49
C ASP A 40 8.41 4.36 -10.91
N VAL A 41 7.18 4.48 -10.41
CA VAL A 41 6.29 5.65 -10.61
C VAL A 41 6.12 6.51 -9.36
N SER A 42 6.84 6.21 -8.28
CA SER A 42 6.69 6.93 -7.01
C SER A 42 7.18 8.37 -7.13
N THR A 43 6.59 9.24 -6.29
CA THR A 43 7.00 10.64 -6.18
C THR A 43 7.65 10.87 -4.82
N THR A 44 8.87 11.39 -4.83
CA THR A 44 9.61 11.78 -3.61
C THR A 44 9.51 13.28 -3.39
N PHE A 45 9.46 13.70 -2.13
CA PHE A 45 9.36 15.10 -1.76
C PHE A 45 10.46 15.48 -0.76
N ASP A 46 11.04 16.67 -0.92
CA ASP A 46 11.90 17.26 0.13
C ASP A 46 11.05 17.77 1.31
N MET A 47 9.81 18.17 1.02
CA MET A 47 8.80 18.58 1.99
C MET A 47 7.40 18.34 1.43
N MET A 48 6.48 17.88 2.28
CA MET A 48 5.07 17.73 1.92
C MET A 48 4.23 18.90 2.47
N GLY A 49 3.56 19.60 1.57
CA GLY A 49 2.55 20.60 1.89
C GLY A 49 1.18 19.97 2.17
N SER A 50 0.15 20.81 2.28
CA SER A 50 -1.20 20.35 2.61
C SER A 50 -1.78 19.42 1.56
N ARG A 51 -1.53 19.70 0.28
CA ARG A 51 -2.05 18.90 -0.85
C ARG A 51 -1.41 17.53 -0.90
N GLU A 52 -0.10 17.45 -0.67
CA GLU A 52 0.61 16.18 -0.63
C GLU A 52 0.09 15.33 0.52
N LYS A 53 -0.07 15.91 1.71
CA LYS A 53 -0.65 15.22 2.88
C LYS A 53 -2.07 14.72 2.63
N GLU A 54 -2.93 15.53 2.00
CA GLU A 54 -4.29 15.13 1.63
C GLU A 54 -4.29 13.94 0.67
N TYR A 55 -3.40 13.94 -0.32
CA TYR A 55 -3.22 12.82 -1.22
C TYR A 55 -2.70 11.56 -0.51
N GLY A 56 -1.79 11.72 0.45
CA GLY A 56 -1.34 10.61 1.31
C GLY A 56 -2.50 9.98 2.09
N GLU A 57 -3.41 10.78 2.65
CA GLU A 57 -4.62 10.24 3.31
C GLU A 57 -5.54 9.51 2.33
N TYR A 58 -5.64 9.98 1.09
CA TYR A 58 -6.34 9.26 0.02
C TYR A 58 -5.71 7.89 -0.27
N GLU A 59 -4.38 7.80 -0.38
CA GLU A 59 -3.67 6.51 -0.53
C GLU A 59 -3.94 5.59 0.67
N VAL A 60 -3.95 6.13 1.90
CA VAL A 60 -4.28 5.38 3.11
C VAL A 60 -5.69 4.78 3.04
N ASP A 61 -6.68 5.54 2.58
CA ASP A 61 -8.07 5.10 2.50
C ASP A 61 -8.28 4.02 1.43
N LEU A 62 -7.60 4.14 0.29
CA LEU A 62 -7.56 3.09 -0.71
C LEU A 62 -6.95 1.80 -0.16
N VAL A 63 -5.82 1.87 0.55
CA VAL A 63 -5.19 0.70 1.18
C VAL A 63 -6.09 0.05 2.24
N LYS A 64 -6.85 0.85 3.01
CA LYS A 64 -7.87 0.30 3.93
C LYS A 64 -8.91 -0.52 3.19
N SER A 65 -9.37 -0.04 2.02
CA SER A 65 -10.39 -0.72 1.22
C SER A 65 -9.93 -2.10 0.72
N PHE A 66 -8.64 -2.23 0.37
CA PHE A 66 -8.06 -3.49 -0.10
C PHE A 66 -7.86 -4.53 1.01
N GLY A 67 -7.83 -4.10 2.27
CA GLY A 67 -7.38 -4.94 3.39
C GLY A 67 -8.22 -6.19 3.66
N LYS A 68 -9.49 -6.22 3.24
CA LYS A 68 -10.37 -7.40 3.36
C LYS A 68 -10.15 -8.38 2.20
N VAL A 69 -9.89 -7.87 1.00
CA VAL A 69 -9.70 -8.66 -0.22
C VAL A 69 -8.38 -9.40 -0.18
N LEU A 70 -7.28 -8.71 0.15
CA LEU A 70 -5.95 -9.31 0.27
C LEU A 70 -5.87 -10.44 1.32
N LYS A 71 -6.61 -10.31 2.42
CA LYS A 71 -6.71 -11.39 3.43
C LYS A 71 -7.38 -12.64 2.88
N ASN A 72 -8.36 -12.49 1.99
CA ASN A 72 -9.03 -13.63 1.36
C ASN A 72 -8.12 -14.30 0.33
N ASP A 73 -7.45 -13.52 -0.52
CA ASP A 73 -6.49 -14.03 -1.51
C ASP A 73 -5.37 -14.84 -0.83
N GLN A 74 -4.81 -14.33 0.28
CA GLN A 74 -3.79 -15.05 1.05
C GLN A 74 -4.31 -16.37 1.65
N ARG A 75 -5.57 -16.39 2.12
CA ARG A 75 -6.19 -17.59 2.70
C ARG A 75 -6.44 -18.68 1.66
N GLU A 76 -6.73 -18.29 0.43
CA GLU A 76 -6.97 -19.23 -0.68
C GLU A 76 -5.68 -19.81 -1.26
N GLY A 77 -4.50 -19.33 -0.82
CA GLY A 77 -3.20 -19.79 -1.31
C GLY A 77 -2.96 -19.43 -2.78
N LEU A 78 -3.76 -18.51 -3.32
CA LEU A 78 -3.61 -18.02 -4.68
C LEU A 78 -2.32 -17.20 -4.78
N PRO A 79 -1.64 -17.23 -5.94
CA PRO A 79 -0.65 -16.21 -6.25
C PRO A 79 -1.27 -14.83 -6.02
N PRO A 80 -0.52 -13.83 -5.53
CA PRO A 80 -1.02 -12.46 -5.47
C PRO A 80 -1.65 -12.07 -6.82
N ASN A 81 -2.84 -11.46 -6.81
CA ASN A 81 -3.50 -10.83 -7.98
C ASN A 81 -4.33 -11.69 -8.93
N THR A 82 -5.19 -12.59 -8.46
CA THR A 82 -6.12 -13.26 -9.39
C THR A 82 -7.39 -12.47 -9.73
N LYS A 83 -7.77 -11.41 -8.97
CA LYS A 83 -9.11 -10.81 -9.12
C LYS A 83 -9.23 -9.29 -9.18
N TYR A 84 -8.21 -8.50 -8.84
CA TYR A 84 -8.33 -7.04 -8.84
C TYR A 84 -7.09 -6.38 -9.42
N TYR A 85 -7.30 -5.65 -10.51
CA TYR A 85 -6.39 -4.69 -11.12
C TYR A 85 -6.63 -3.30 -10.52
#